data_AF-A0A554L503-F1
#
_entry.id   AF-A0A554L503-F1
#
_cell.length_a   1.000
_cell.length_b   1.000
_cell.length_c   1.000
_cell.angle_alpha   90.00
_cell.angle_beta   90.00
_cell.angle_gamma   90.00
#
_symmetry.space_group_name_H-M   'P 1'
#
loop_
_entity.id
_entity.type
_entity.pdbx_description
1 polymer ?
#
loop_
_entity_poly.entity_id
_entity_poly.type
_entity_poly.pdbx_seq_one_letter_code
_entity_poly.pdbx_strand_id
1 'polypeptide(L)'
;MFKGSKVLLRRPKANPEYRGNLGWGFPKGWVDEGEKLEEAAVREVREEGGVEAKIIKKLPTIKVFFKDKGETVMKFITYFVMEWEKDVPEGYDFETEEVKWVTKDEALTMLAFKNEKELLAGC
;
A
#
# COMPACT_ATOMS: atom_id res chain seq x y z
N MET A 1 -3.07 -5.49 -4.92
CA MET A 1 -2.20 -6.60 -5.36
C MET A 1 -2.89 -7.92 -5.07
N PHE A 2 -2.97 -8.83 -6.04
CA PHE A 2 -3.55 -10.16 -5.87
C PHE A 2 -2.59 -11.27 -6.31
N LYS A 3 -2.59 -12.40 -5.58
CA LYS A 3 -1.95 -13.66 -5.93
C LYS A 3 -2.99 -14.76 -5.75
N GLY A 4 -3.63 -15.18 -6.84
CA GLY A 4 -4.85 -15.99 -6.78
C GLY A 4 -5.97 -15.25 -6.04
N SER A 5 -6.54 -15.86 -5.00
CA SER A 5 -7.60 -15.26 -4.17
C SER A 5 -7.10 -14.40 -3.01
N LYS A 6 -5.78 -14.25 -2.85
CA LYS A 6 -5.17 -13.51 -1.73
C LYS A 6 -4.73 -12.12 -2.15
N VAL A 7 -4.74 -11.20 -1.18
CA VAL A 7 -4.22 -9.84 -1.29
C VAL A 7 -2.96 -9.66 -0.45
N LEU A 8 -2.03 -8.85 -0.95
CA LEU A 8 -0.83 -8.46 -0.23
C LEU A 8 -1.12 -7.27 0.69
N LEU A 9 -0.82 -7.44 1.98
CA LEU A 9 -0.76 -6.36 2.96
C LEU A 9 0.66 -6.25 3.50
N ARG A 10 1.03 -5.04 3.92
CA ARG A 10 2.27 -4.77 4.65
C ARG A 10 1.97 -4.06 5.97
N ARG A 11 2.85 -4.24 6.94
CA ARG A 11 2.89 -3.49 8.20
C ARG A 11 4.18 -2.67 8.24
N PRO A 12 4.11 -1.34 8.34
CA PRO A 12 5.31 -0.51 8.46
C PRO A 12 6.03 -0.78 9.78
N LYS A 13 7.36 -0.62 9.81
CA LYS A 13 8.09 -0.49 11.07
C LYS A 13 7.65 0.78 11.80
N ALA A 14 7.67 0.72 13.13
CA ALA A 14 7.42 1.88 13.95
C ALA A 14 8.47 2.97 13.66
N ASN A 15 8.02 4.10 13.09
CA ASN A 15 8.86 5.27 12.87
C ASN A 15 8.47 6.39 13.85
N PRO A 16 9.33 6.76 14.81
CA PRO A 16 9.03 7.82 15.79
C PRO A 16 8.78 9.20 15.17
N GLU A 17 9.35 9.45 13.98
CA GLU A 17 9.20 10.70 13.24
C GLU A 17 7.92 10.75 12.43
N TYR A 18 7.45 9.57 11.96
CA TYR A 18 6.20 9.41 11.24
C TYR A 18 5.08 9.00 12.21
N ARG A 19 4.34 9.98 12.73
CA ARG A 19 3.17 9.74 13.60
C ARG A 19 1.92 9.22 12.88
N GLY A 20 2.07 8.77 11.64
CA GLY A 20 1.03 8.06 10.90
C GLY A 20 0.72 6.72 11.55
N ASN A 21 -0.52 6.25 11.42
CA ASN A 21 -0.97 5.01 12.05
C ASN A 21 -0.15 3.80 11.52
N LEU A 22 0.50 3.05 12.40
CA LEU A 22 1.44 1.94 12.10
C LEU A 22 0.75 0.61 11.74
N GLY A 23 -0.52 0.69 11.33
CA GLY A 23 -1.33 -0.49 11.09
C GLY A 23 -1.10 -1.11 9.71
N TRP A 24 -1.72 -2.28 9.50
CA TRP A 24 -1.70 -2.94 8.21
C TRP A 24 -2.33 -2.07 7.13
N GLY A 25 -1.68 -2.00 5.98
CA GLY A 25 -2.13 -1.27 4.82
C GLY A 25 -1.64 -1.92 3.52
N PHE A 26 -2.06 -1.35 2.39
CA PHE A 26 -1.49 -1.73 1.10
C PHE A 26 -0.10 -1.08 0.92
N PRO A 27 0.83 -1.72 0.18
CA PRO A 27 2.07 -1.07 -0.26
C PRO A 27 1.78 0.24 -0.99
N LYS A 28 2.47 1.31 -0.59
CA LYS A 28 2.35 2.66 -1.14
C LYS A 28 3.45 3.56 -0.57
N GLY A 29 3.84 4.55 -1.35
CA GLY A 29 4.68 5.64 -0.89
C GLY A 29 4.56 6.87 -1.78
N TRP A 30 5.57 7.72 -1.74
CA TRP A 30 5.55 9.00 -2.43
C TRP A 30 5.85 8.83 -3.90
N VAL A 31 5.36 9.78 -4.70
CA VAL A 31 5.68 9.87 -6.12
C VAL A 31 6.87 10.81 -6.23
N ASP A 32 7.95 10.32 -6.82
CA ASP A 32 9.17 11.11 -6.99
C ASP A 32 9.02 12.16 -8.09
N GLU A 33 9.92 13.14 -8.11
CA GLU A 33 9.88 14.21 -9.12
C GLU A 33 10.01 13.63 -10.53
N GLY A 34 8.99 13.88 -11.37
CA GLY A 34 8.92 13.37 -12.74
C GLY A 34 8.41 11.93 -12.87
N GLU A 35 8.15 11.23 -11.77
CA GLU A 35 7.64 9.86 -11.75
C GLU A 35 6.13 9.81 -12.05
N LYS A 36 5.70 8.85 -12.87
CA LYS A 36 4.26 8.59 -13.07
C LYS A 36 3.68 7.82 -11.88
N LEU A 37 2.38 7.96 -11.65
CA LEU A 37 1.67 7.23 -10.59
C LEU A 37 1.82 5.71 -10.73
N GLU A 38 1.81 5.20 -11.95
CA GLU A 38 2.00 3.78 -12.28
C GLU A 38 3.41 3.31 -11.91
N GLU A 39 4.43 4.11 -12.19
CA GLU A 39 5.84 3.82 -11.92
C GLU A 39 6.06 3.79 -10.40
N ALA A 40 5.58 4.81 -9.69
CA ALA A 40 5.61 4.86 -8.23
C ALA A 40 4.92 3.64 -7.60
N ALA A 41 3.73 3.27 -8.09
CA ALA A 41 2.99 2.15 -7.53
C ALA A 41 3.72 0.80 -7.72
N VAL A 42 4.38 0.59 -8.86
CA VAL A 42 5.17 -0.63 -9.12
C VAL A 42 6.43 -0.64 -8.25
N ARG A 43 7.13 0.50 -8.15
CA ARG A 43 8.31 0.66 -7.30
C ARG A 43 7.98 0.36 -5.83
N GLU A 44 6.93 0.98 -5.30
CA GLU A 44 6.51 0.82 -3.90
C GLU A 44 6.03 -0.60 -3.57
N VAL A 45 5.36 -1.27 -4.51
CA VAL A 45 5.03 -2.70 -4.36
C VAL A 45 6.29 -3.56 -4.31
N ARG A 46 7.31 -3.22 -5.09
CA ARG A 46 8.59 -3.92 -5.05
C ARG A 46 9.33 -3.67 -3.75
N GLU A 47 9.42 -2.40 -3.33
CA GLU A 47 10.15 -1.95 -2.15
C GLU A 47 9.47 -2.39 -0.85
N GLU A 48 8.21 -2.04 -0.62
CA GLU A 48 7.51 -2.37 0.63
C GLU A 48 6.91 -3.79 0.63
N GLY A 49 6.59 -4.32 -0.55
CA GLY A 49 5.92 -5.61 -0.70
C GLY A 49 6.87 -6.78 -0.98
N GLY A 50 8.09 -6.51 -1.45
CA GLY A 50 9.07 -7.53 -1.81
C GLY A 50 8.66 -8.40 -3.01
N VAL A 51 7.85 -7.87 -3.93
CA VAL A 51 7.33 -8.61 -5.09
C VAL A 51 7.32 -7.78 -6.36
N GLU A 52 7.50 -8.42 -7.50
CA GLU A 52 7.22 -7.83 -8.81
C GLU A 52 5.79 -8.16 -9.26
N ALA A 53 5.19 -7.23 -9.99
CA ALA A 53 3.81 -7.35 -10.41
C ALA A 53 3.45 -6.44 -11.58
N LYS A 54 2.35 -6.83 -12.24
CA LYS A 54 1.79 -6.11 -13.37
C LYS A 54 0.53 -5.34 -12.99
N ILE A 55 0.44 -4.10 -13.44
CA ILE A 55 -0.78 -3.30 -13.32
C ILE A 55 -1.90 -3.87 -14.20
N ILE A 56 -3.06 -4.08 -13.60
CA ILE A 56 -4.29 -4.53 -14.28
C ILE A 56 -5.22 -3.35 -14.52
N LYS A 57 -5.47 -2.54 -13.49
CA LYS A 57 -6.30 -1.33 -13.61
C LYS A 57 -5.95 -0.29 -12.56
N LYS A 58 -6.13 0.98 -12.93
CA LYS A 58 -6.11 2.13 -12.01
C LYS A 58 -7.42 2.21 -11.24
N LEU A 59 -7.35 2.50 -9.95
CA LEU A 59 -8.51 2.79 -9.11
C LEU A 59 -8.69 4.31 -8.96
N PRO A 60 -9.87 4.80 -8.54
CA PRO A 60 -10.08 6.22 -8.27
C PRO A 60 -9.09 6.78 -7.25
N THR A 61 -8.62 8.01 -7.49
CA THR A 61 -7.79 8.73 -6.54
C THR A 61 -8.63 9.17 -5.34
N ILE A 62 -8.17 8.82 -4.14
CA ILE A 62 -8.80 9.25 -2.89
C ILE A 62 -8.07 10.45 -2.31
N LYS A 63 -8.83 11.29 -1.62
CA LYS A 63 -8.33 12.46 -0.90
C LYS A 63 -8.41 12.21 0.60
N VAL A 64 -7.28 12.26 1.29
CA VAL A 64 -7.17 11.97 2.73
C VAL A 64 -6.64 13.19 3.45
N PHE A 65 -7.23 13.50 4.60
CA PHE A 65 -6.75 14.53 5.51
C PHE A 65 -6.30 13.87 6.80
N PHE A 66 -5.17 14.31 7.33
CA PHE A 66 -4.70 13.89 8.65
C PHE A 66 -4.00 15.07 9.34
N LYS A 67 -3.86 14.96 10.66
CA LYS A 67 -3.12 15.95 11.44
C LYS A 67 -1.68 15.50 11.60
N ASP A 68 -0.74 16.37 11.24
CA ASP A 68 0.68 16.19 11.53
C ASP A 68 1.22 17.45 12.22
N LYS A 69 1.89 17.29 13.36
CA LYS A 69 2.43 18.39 14.18
C LYS A 69 1.48 19.58 14.41
N GLY A 70 0.17 19.32 14.44
CA GLY A 70 -0.87 20.34 14.65
C GLY A 70 -1.43 20.95 13.36
N GLU A 71 -0.81 20.68 12.21
CA GLU A 71 -1.27 21.12 10.90
C GLU A 71 -2.14 20.07 10.22
N THR A 72 -3.09 20.52 9.39
CA THR A 72 -3.89 19.61 8.56
C THR A 72 -3.17 19.38 7.26
N VAL A 73 -2.69 18.15 7.06
CA VAL A 73 -2.03 17.74 5.83
C VAL A 73 -3.05 17.04 4.93
N MET A 74 -3.05 17.42 3.66
CA MET A 74 -3.88 16.84 2.61
C MET A 74 -3.01 15.95 1.72
N LYS A 75 -3.44 14.70 1.52
CA LYS A 75 -2.80 13.76 0.59
C LYS A 75 -3.79 13.27 -0.47
N PHE A 76 -3.28 13.07 -1.68
CA PHE A 76 -3.96 12.34 -2.72
C PHE A 76 -3.29 10.97 -2.85
N ILE A 77 -4.08 9.90 -2.89
CA ILE A 77 -3.57 8.53 -3.00
C ILE A 77 -4.29 7.85 -4.15
N THR A 78 -3.53 7.28 -5.08
CA THR A 78 -4.07 6.48 -6.18
C THR A 78 -3.58 5.06 -6.00
N TYR A 79 -4.52 4.12 -5.90
CA TYR A 79 -4.19 2.69 -5.85
C TYR A 79 -4.39 2.05 -7.22
N PHE A 80 -3.72 0.92 -7.42
CA PHE A 80 -3.82 0.11 -8.62
C PHE A 80 -4.14 -1.33 -8.23
N VAL A 81 -5.02 -1.96 -9.00
CA VAL A 81 -5.14 -3.42 -8.97
C VAL A 81 -3.97 -3.97 -9.77
N MET A 82 -3.25 -4.88 -9.15
CA MET A 82 -2.06 -5.50 -9.70
C MET A 82 -2.12 -7.01 -9.50
N GLU A 83 -1.51 -7.74 -10.41
CA GLU A 83 -1.34 -9.19 -10.39
C GLU A 83 0.12 -9.53 -10.10
N TRP A 84 0.33 -10.40 -9.10
CA TRP A 84 1.65 -10.87 -8.70
C TRP A 84 2.33 -11.64 -9.83
N GLU A 85 3.61 -11.37 -10.06
CA GLU A 85 4.42 -12.09 -11.05
C GLU A 85 5.47 -12.99 -10.38
N LYS A 86 6.25 -12.45 -9.45
CA LYS A 86 7.26 -13.21 -8.70
C LYS A 86 7.65 -12.48 -7.41
N ASP A 87 8.24 -13.23 -6.49
CA ASP A 87 8.87 -12.66 -5.30
C ASP A 87 10.25 -12.09 -5.68
N VAL A 88 10.64 -11.00 -5.02
CA VAL A 88 11.95 -10.37 -5.18
C VAL A 88 12.93 -11.06 -4.22
N PRO A 89 14.10 -11.56 -4.67
CA PRO A 89 15.04 -12.28 -3.82
C PRO A 89 15.52 -11.49 -2.59
N GLU A 90 15.65 -10.18 -2.73
CA GLU A 90 16.04 -9.27 -1.66
C GLU A 90 14.93 -9.07 -0.60
N GLY A 91 13.68 -9.40 -0.93
CA GLY A 91 12.51 -9.17 -0.09
C GLY A 91 12.06 -7.71 -0.08
N TYR A 92 11.32 -7.34 0.97
CA TYR A 92 10.90 -5.96 1.22
C TYR A 92 11.99 -5.17 1.95
N ASP A 93 11.91 -3.85 1.85
CA ASP A 93 12.91 -2.92 2.35
C ASP A 93 12.88 -2.72 3.88
N PHE A 94 13.68 -1.77 4.35
CA PHE A 94 13.81 -1.48 5.77
C PHE A 94 12.59 -0.78 6.38
N GLU A 95 11.71 -0.17 5.58
CA GLU A 95 10.51 0.54 6.06
C GLU A 95 9.39 -0.43 6.45
N THR A 96 9.41 -1.64 5.89
CA THR A 96 8.42 -2.67 6.18
C THR A 96 8.89 -3.61 7.30
N GLU A 97 8.02 -3.85 8.27
CA GLU A 97 8.22 -4.81 9.36
C GLU A 97 7.80 -6.21 8.94
N GLU A 98 6.70 -6.30 8.21
CA GLU A 98 6.08 -7.57 7.87
C GLU A 98 5.19 -7.44 6.62
N VAL A 99 5.18 -8.47 5.78
CA VAL A 99 4.23 -8.63 4.67
C VAL A 99 3.40 -9.89 4.84
N LYS A 100 2.13 -9.86 4.41
CA LYS A 100 1.23 -11.01 4.44
C LYS A 100 0.36 -11.10 3.20
N TRP A 101 0.24 -12.32 2.70
CA TRP A 101 -0.78 -12.71 1.74
C TRP A 101 -1.98 -13.29 2.48
N VAL A 102 -3.09 -12.55 2.47
CA VAL A 102 -4.31 -12.90 3.22
C VAL A 102 -5.51 -12.95 2.29
N THR A 103 -6.57 -13.62 2.68
CA THR A 103 -7.84 -13.56 1.96
C THR A 103 -8.43 -12.15 2.02
N LYS A 104 -9.38 -11.85 1.12
CA LYS A 104 -10.09 -10.56 1.12
C LYS A 104 -10.78 -10.28 2.46
N ASP A 105 -11.42 -11.30 3.06
CA ASP A 105 -12.13 -11.15 4.32
C ASP A 105 -11.19 -10.88 5.49
N GLU A 106 -10.07 -11.61 5.56
CA GLU A 106 -9.01 -11.33 6.53
C GLU A 106 -8.47 -9.91 6.37
N ALA A 107 -8.18 -9.47 5.14
CA ALA A 107 -7.70 -8.11 4.89
C ALA A 107 -8.67 -7.03 5.38
N LEU A 108 -9.98 -7.19 5.18
CA LEU A 108 -10.98 -6.24 5.68
C LEU A 108 -10.96 -6.12 7.21
N THR A 109 -10.63 -7.20 7.92
CA THR A 109 -10.44 -7.16 9.39
C THR A 109 -9.12 -6.50 9.78
N MET A 110 -8.04 -6.77 9.04
CA MET A 110 -6.68 -6.36 9.40
C MET A 110 -6.35 -4.91 9.05
N LEU A 111 -6.84 -4.40 7.91
CA LEU A 111 -6.54 -3.05 7.44
C LEU A 111 -6.83 -2.01 8.53
N ALA A 112 -5.93 -1.06 8.71
CA ALA A 112 -6.10 -0.02 9.72
C ALA A 112 -6.90 1.19 9.21
N PHE A 113 -6.93 1.38 7.88
CA PHE A 113 -7.46 2.58 7.27
C PHE A 113 -8.84 2.32 6.64
N LYS A 114 -9.84 3.10 7.05
CA LYS A 114 -11.23 2.98 6.59
C LYS A 114 -11.35 3.06 5.06
N ASN A 115 -10.64 3.99 4.44
CA ASN A 115 -10.60 4.18 2.99
C ASN A 115 -10.03 2.96 2.25
N GLU A 116 -9.03 2.28 2.82
CA GLU A 116 -8.48 1.05 2.21
C GLU A 116 -9.47 -0.11 2.34
N LYS A 117 -10.21 -0.21 3.45
CA LYS A 117 -11.30 -1.19 3.61
C LYS A 117 -12.41 -0.94 2.59
N GLU A 118 -12.85 0.29 2.44
CA GLU A 118 -13.89 0.69 1.48
C GLU A 118 -13.46 0.39 0.04
N LEU A 119 -12.20 0.69 -0.29
CA LEU A 119 -11.63 0.39 -1.60
C LEU A 119 -11.58 -1.12 -1.88
N LEU A 120 -11.18 -1.92 -0.90
CA LEU A 120 -11.15 -3.38 -1.03
C LEU A 120 -12.56 -3.98 -1.11
N ALA A 121 -13.50 -3.48 -0.32
CA ALA A 121 -14.89 -3.95 -0.31
C ALA A 121 -15.58 -3.74 -1.66
N GLY A 122 -15.29 -2.61 -2.33
CA GLY A 122 -15.82 -2.29 -3.66
C GLY A 122 -15.15 -3.00 -4.84
N CYS A 123 -14.08 -3.79 -4.61
CA CYS A 123 -13.39 -4.57 -5.64
C CYS A 123 -14.00 -5.97 -5.86
#